data_AF-A0A822FJ85-F1
#
_entry.id   AF-A0A822FJ85-F1
#
_cell.length_a   1.000
_cell.length_b   1.000
_cell.length_c   1.000
_cell.angle_alpha   90.00
_cell.angle_beta   90.00
_cell.angle_gamma   90.00
#
_symmetry.space_group_name_H-M   'P 1'
#
loop_
_entity.id
_entity.type
_entity.pdbx_description
1 polymer ?
#
loop_
_entity_poly.entity_id
_entity_poly.type
_entity_poly.pdbx_seq_one_letter_code
_entity_poly.pdbx_strand_id
1 'polypeptide(L)'
;EHRKILYYYPSNVDIDRQIRTIGYCEGLVKFTETFSFDDPCECVHLQKTRLLFYKVENDISLAMTLHVPNVERKKNEKLLIEYCDEHINDRLMLSILKMSYRYFILQHGTMSALVQHNDIEVLKNVLEEYFNKFIQYHLHRMITDITIDSSYFGVQFFPVDKLLYIKIQSILRRFELRFTSLKETLFLYRTQLIWSGLNQDETSIIYSFFRLHYWSQIKTLPNTSTI
;
A
#
# COMPACT_ATOMS: atom_id res chain seq x y z
N GLU A 1 24.94 11.33 -7.64
CA GLU A 1 23.58 11.46 -7.06
C GLU A 1 22.50 10.72 -7.88
N HIS A 2 22.49 10.78 -9.22
CA HIS A 2 21.52 10.07 -10.08
C HIS A 2 21.31 8.57 -9.79
N ARG A 3 22.34 7.85 -9.33
CA ARG A 3 22.24 6.40 -9.02
C ARG A 3 21.38 6.07 -7.80
N LYS A 4 21.02 7.06 -6.98
CA LYS A 4 20.19 6.86 -5.77
C LYS A 4 18.69 6.79 -6.07
N ILE A 5 18.25 7.24 -7.25
CA ILE A 5 16.84 7.24 -7.62
C ILE A 5 16.52 5.90 -8.29
N LEU A 6 15.70 5.09 -7.63
CA LEU A 6 15.23 3.80 -8.17
C LEU A 6 13.96 3.96 -9.02
N TYR A 7 13.09 4.89 -8.65
CA TYR A 7 11.85 5.22 -9.36
C TYR A 7 11.41 6.63 -9.01
N TYR A 8 10.82 7.35 -9.98
CA TYR A 8 10.24 8.68 -9.76
C TYR A 8 8.98 8.85 -10.62
N TYR A 9 7.92 9.37 -10.02
CA TYR A 9 6.67 9.71 -10.71
C TYR A 9 6.27 11.16 -10.43
N PRO A 10 5.80 11.92 -11.43
CA PRO A 10 5.71 11.57 -12.86
C PRO A 10 7.08 11.48 -13.55
N SER A 11 7.23 10.59 -14.54
CA SER A 11 8.52 10.35 -15.23
C SER A 11 8.96 11.48 -16.15
N ASN A 12 8.07 12.40 -16.52
CA ASN A 12 8.35 13.56 -17.36
C ASN A 12 9.00 14.74 -16.61
N VAL A 13 9.27 14.60 -15.31
CA VAL A 13 9.94 15.63 -14.52
C VAL A 13 11.43 15.62 -14.84
N ASP A 14 12.00 16.79 -15.11
CA ASP A 14 13.44 16.97 -15.35
C ASP A 14 14.31 16.37 -14.24
N ILE A 15 15.42 15.74 -14.63
CA ILE A 15 16.27 14.96 -13.72
C ILE A 15 16.88 15.80 -12.60
N ASP A 16 17.25 17.05 -12.86
CA ASP A 16 17.82 17.93 -11.84
C ASP A 16 16.74 18.28 -10.80
N ARG A 17 15.48 18.41 -11.23
CA ARG A 17 14.36 18.59 -10.30
C ARG A 17 14.11 17.34 -9.48
N GLN A 18 14.20 16.15 -10.06
CA GLN A 18 14.07 14.90 -9.31
C GLN A 18 15.14 14.80 -8.22
N ILE A 19 16.41 15.07 -8.56
CA ILE A 19 17.52 15.06 -7.59
C ILE A 19 17.28 16.05 -6.46
N ARG A 20 16.86 17.28 -6.77
CA ARG A 20 16.55 18.28 -5.74
C ARG A 20 15.45 17.81 -4.80
N THR A 21 14.37 17.21 -5.33
CA THR A 21 13.28 16.67 -4.50
C THR A 21 13.78 15.55 -3.58
N ILE A 22 14.52 14.59 -4.12
CA ILE A 22 15.05 13.47 -3.33
C ILE A 22 16.07 13.93 -2.29
N GLY A 23 16.95 14.87 -2.66
CA GLY A 23 17.92 15.45 -1.73
C GLY A 23 17.25 16.20 -0.58
N TYR A 24 16.15 16.90 -0.85
CA TYR A 24 15.34 17.54 0.19
C TYR A 24 14.69 16.52 1.13
N CYS A 25 14.07 15.47 0.58
CA CYS A 25 13.51 14.37 1.37
C CYS A 25 14.56 13.66 2.23
N GLU A 26 15.72 13.31 1.66
CA GLU A 26 16.84 12.67 2.36
C GLU A 26 17.36 13.60 3.48
N GLY A 27 17.51 14.88 3.19
CA GLY A 27 17.94 15.89 4.16
C GLY A 27 16.98 16.02 5.34
N LEU A 28 15.67 16.05 5.08
CA LEU A 28 14.64 16.09 6.12
C LEU A 28 14.69 14.84 7.02
N VAL A 29 14.69 13.65 6.41
CA VAL A 29 14.73 12.39 7.17
C VAL A 29 15.98 12.33 8.05
N LYS A 30 17.16 12.60 7.50
CA LYS A 30 18.43 12.62 8.26
C LYS A 30 18.44 13.67 9.37
N PHE A 31 17.90 14.86 9.09
CA PHE A 31 17.77 15.89 10.10
C PHE A 31 16.90 15.40 11.27
N THR A 32 15.75 14.79 10.98
CA THR A 32 14.85 14.27 12.03
C THR A 32 15.43 13.08 12.80
N GLU A 33 16.20 12.20 12.15
CA GLU A 33 16.92 11.10 12.81
C GLU A 33 17.92 11.58 13.87
N THR A 34 18.39 12.83 13.77
CA THR A 34 19.28 13.43 14.79
C THR A 34 18.55 13.69 16.12
N PHE A 35 17.22 13.80 16.09
CA PHE A 35 16.38 14.10 17.26
C PHE A 35 15.56 12.90 17.75
N SER A 36 15.38 11.89 16.90
CA SER A 36 14.61 10.69 17.20
C SER A 36 15.36 9.45 16.74
N PHE A 37 15.96 8.72 17.69
CA PHE A 37 16.79 7.55 17.40
C PHE A 37 15.97 6.31 17.00
N ASP A 38 14.81 6.10 17.64
CA ASP A 38 14.02 4.88 17.49
C ASP A 38 12.81 5.05 16.56
N ASP A 39 12.34 6.30 16.36
CA ASP A 39 11.15 6.62 15.56
C ASP A 39 11.53 7.45 14.33
N PRO A 40 11.64 6.84 13.13
CA PRO A 40 11.93 7.57 11.91
C PRO A 40 10.77 8.51 11.56
N CYS A 41 11.08 9.67 10.98
CA CYS A 41 10.06 10.60 10.53
C CYS A 41 9.23 9.96 9.39
N GLU A 42 7.94 9.74 9.63
CA GLU A 42 7.01 9.19 8.63
C GLU A 42 6.24 10.28 7.87
N CYS A 43 6.14 11.50 8.41
CA CYS A 43 5.32 12.57 7.85
C CYS A 43 5.85 13.98 8.17
N VAL A 44 5.83 14.87 7.18
CA VAL A 44 6.12 16.31 7.32
C VAL A 44 4.99 17.13 6.71
N HIS A 45 4.46 18.07 7.49
CA HIS A 45 3.37 18.95 7.10
C HIS A 45 3.93 20.29 6.65
N LEU A 46 3.70 20.64 5.39
CA LEU A 46 3.99 21.96 4.84
C LEU A 46 2.67 22.63 4.44
N GLN A 47 2.67 23.95 4.30
CA GLN A 47 1.45 24.70 3.99
C GLN A 47 0.69 24.20 2.75
N LYS A 48 1.41 23.80 1.69
CA LYS A 48 0.81 23.39 0.40
C LYS A 48 0.88 21.90 0.13
N THR A 49 1.71 21.19 0.89
CA THR A 49 2.06 19.80 0.60
C THR A 49 2.30 19.02 1.87
N ARG A 50 1.95 17.75 1.85
CA ARG A 50 2.33 16.79 2.89
C ARG A 50 3.31 15.78 2.32
N LEU A 51 4.40 15.55 3.04
CA LEU A 51 5.44 14.60 2.65
C LEU A 51 5.29 13.38 3.55
N LEU A 52 5.28 12.20 2.95
CA LEU A 52 5.22 10.93 3.65
C LEU A 52 6.46 10.13 3.32
N PHE A 53 7.03 9.49 4.34
CA PHE A 53 8.23 8.67 4.22
C PHE A 53 7.97 7.30 4.81
N TYR A 54 8.45 6.26 4.13
CA TYR A 54 8.38 4.91 4.64
C TYR A 54 9.65 4.15 4.27
N LYS A 55 10.43 3.76 5.28
CA LYS A 55 11.59 2.89 5.11
C LYS A 55 11.11 1.47 4.85
N VAL A 56 11.39 0.96 3.66
CA VAL A 56 10.88 -0.34 3.19
C VAL A 56 11.89 -1.47 3.40
N GLU A 57 13.17 -1.16 3.21
CA GLU A 57 14.30 -2.08 3.42
C GLU A 57 15.51 -1.30 3.95
N ASN A 58 16.63 -1.99 4.18
CA ASN A 58 17.89 -1.32 4.47
C ASN A 58 18.28 -0.44 3.27
N ASP A 59 18.55 0.84 3.53
CA ASP A 59 18.93 1.86 2.54
C ASP A 59 17.90 2.17 1.43
N ILE A 60 16.68 1.63 1.52
CA ILE A 60 15.59 1.91 0.57
C ILE A 60 14.38 2.48 1.31
N SER A 61 13.94 3.64 0.85
CA SER A 61 12.77 4.35 1.37
C SER A 61 11.86 4.78 0.23
N LEU A 62 10.56 4.73 0.50
CA LEU A 62 9.54 5.35 -0.34
C LEU A 62 9.23 6.74 0.19
N ALA A 63 9.04 7.68 -0.74
CA ALA A 63 8.58 9.03 -0.43
C ALA A 63 7.37 9.36 -1.30
N MET A 64 6.33 9.95 -0.69
CA MET A 64 5.13 10.41 -1.38
C MET A 64 4.84 11.87 -1.01
N THR A 65 4.57 12.70 -2.01
CA THR A 65 4.15 14.09 -1.81
C THR A 65 2.68 14.23 -2.17
N LEU A 66 1.88 14.71 -1.24
CA LEU A 66 0.46 15.01 -1.42
C LEU A 66 0.28 16.52 -1.48
N HIS A 67 -0.59 17.00 -2.36
CA HIS A 67 -1.02 18.40 -2.33
C HIS A 67 -2.13 18.57 -1.31
N VAL A 68 -2.00 19.56 -0.44
CA VAL A 68 -3.05 19.89 0.53
C VAL A 68 -4.22 20.51 -0.23
N PRO A 69 -5.46 19.96 -0.10
CA PRO A 69 -6.64 20.56 -0.70
C PRO A 69 -6.77 22.02 -0.27
N ASN A 70 -7.24 22.87 -1.16
CA ASN A 70 -7.46 24.28 -0.84
C ASN A 70 -8.78 24.78 -1.38
N VAL A 71 -9.31 25.81 -0.71
CA VAL A 71 -10.54 26.49 -1.08
C VAL A 71 -10.23 27.96 -1.27
N GLU A 72 -10.66 28.51 -2.41
CA GLU A 72 -10.58 29.94 -2.67
C GLU A 72 -11.80 30.63 -2.07
N ARG A 73 -11.57 31.59 -1.18
CA ARG A 73 -12.61 32.42 -0.56
C ARG A 73 -12.38 33.89 -0.94
N LYS A 74 -13.44 34.57 -1.38
CA LYS A 74 -13.42 36.03 -1.54
C LYS A 74 -13.84 36.68 -0.23
N LYS A 75 -12.94 37.45 0.38
CA LYS A 75 -13.24 38.29 1.54
C LYS A 75 -12.75 39.70 1.24
N ASN A 76 -13.66 40.68 1.28
CA ASN A 76 -13.37 42.10 1.03
C ASN A 76 -12.61 42.34 -0.28
N GLU A 77 -13.12 41.82 -1.41
CA GLU A 77 -12.55 41.93 -2.76
C GLU A 77 -11.16 41.28 -2.98
N LYS A 78 -10.54 40.71 -1.94
CA LYS A 78 -9.29 39.94 -2.05
C LYS A 78 -9.58 38.44 -2.11
N LEU A 79 -8.88 37.75 -3.02
CA LEU A 79 -8.84 36.29 -3.08
C LEU A 79 -7.94 35.77 -1.97
N LEU A 80 -8.48 34.91 -1.11
CA LEU A 80 -7.75 34.23 -0.04
C LEU A 80 -7.80 32.73 -0.31
N ILE A 81 -6.63 32.08 -0.32
CA ILE A 81 -6.50 30.63 -0.48
C ILE A 81 -6.33 30.03 0.91
N GLU A 82 -7.30 29.21 1.31
CA GLU A 82 -7.30 28.48 2.58
C GLU A 82 -6.96 27.02 2.31
N TYR A 83 -5.91 26.49 2.95
CA TYR A 83 -5.49 25.10 2.81
C TYR A 83 -6.15 24.26 3.90
N CYS A 84 -6.86 23.21 3.50
CA CYS A 84 -7.63 22.32 4.38
C CYS A 84 -6.78 21.09 4.75
N ASP A 85 -5.85 21.31 5.67
CA ASP A 85 -4.91 20.29 6.17
C ASP A 85 -5.65 19.10 6.83
N GLU A 86 -6.78 19.39 7.48
CA GLU A 86 -7.65 18.44 8.16
C GLU A 86 -8.29 17.38 7.23
N HIS A 87 -8.31 17.63 5.92
CA HIS A 87 -8.85 16.68 4.94
C HIS A 87 -7.87 15.54 4.60
N ILE A 88 -6.62 15.62 5.04
CA ILE A 88 -5.64 14.55 4.85
C ILE A 88 -5.41 13.86 6.20
N ASN A 89 -5.55 12.53 6.21
CA ASN A 89 -5.20 11.72 7.37
C ASN A 89 -3.86 10.99 7.12
N ASP A 90 -2.83 11.36 7.89
CA ASP A 90 -1.46 10.83 7.76
C ASP A 90 -1.42 9.31 7.77
N ARG A 91 -2.12 8.72 8.74
CA ARG A 91 -2.09 7.28 8.96
C ARG A 91 -2.71 6.51 7.80
N LEU A 92 -3.83 7.02 7.26
CA LEU A 92 -4.46 6.43 6.09
C LEU A 92 -3.53 6.53 4.87
N MET A 93 -2.97 7.70 4.61
CA MET A 93 -2.09 7.90 3.45
C MET A 93 -0.79 7.09 3.57
N LEU A 94 -0.21 7.03 4.77
CA LEU A 94 0.94 6.18 5.04
C LEU A 94 0.60 4.69 4.88
N SER A 95 -0.61 4.26 5.26
CA SER A 95 -1.02 2.86 5.03
C SER A 95 -1.11 2.52 3.54
N ILE A 96 -1.45 3.48 2.66
CA ILE A 96 -1.41 3.28 1.20
C ILE A 96 0.03 3.04 0.74
N LEU A 97 0.99 3.84 1.25
CA LEU A 97 2.41 3.68 0.93
C LEU A 97 2.97 2.34 1.44
N LYS A 98 2.58 1.94 2.65
CA LYS A 98 2.94 0.63 3.22
C LYS A 98 2.32 -0.52 2.40
N MET A 99 1.06 -0.38 2.00
CA MET A 99 0.35 -1.40 1.20
C MET A 99 0.94 -1.56 -0.20
N SER A 100 1.28 -0.45 -0.86
CA SER A 100 1.88 -0.50 -2.20
C SER A 100 3.17 -1.30 -2.20
N TYR A 101 3.97 -1.21 -1.14
CA TYR A 101 5.18 -2.01 -1.00
C TYR A 101 4.90 -3.48 -0.65
N ARG A 102 3.95 -3.77 0.25
CA ARG A 102 3.58 -5.15 0.57
C ARG A 102 3.05 -5.91 -0.64
N TYR A 103 2.31 -5.24 -1.53
CA TYR A 103 1.87 -5.84 -2.79
C TYR A 103 3.00 -6.05 -3.78
N PHE A 104 3.99 -5.15 -3.81
CA PHE A 104 5.21 -5.37 -4.59
C PHE A 104 5.92 -6.64 -4.15
N ILE A 105 6.14 -6.82 -2.84
CA ILE A 105 6.76 -8.03 -2.29
C ILE A 105 5.97 -9.29 -2.67
N LEU A 106 4.64 -9.24 -2.60
CA LEU A 106 3.78 -10.38 -2.93
C LEU A 106 3.98 -10.87 -4.38
N GLN A 107 4.27 -9.95 -5.31
CA GLN A 107 4.40 -10.26 -6.74
C GLN A 107 5.85 -10.51 -7.18
N HIS A 108 6.81 -9.79 -6.59
CA HIS A 108 8.19 -9.73 -7.08
C HIS A 108 9.24 -10.15 -6.03
N GLY A 109 8.84 -10.30 -4.76
CA GLY A 109 9.79 -10.43 -3.64
C GLY A 109 10.38 -9.09 -3.20
N THR A 110 11.36 -9.14 -2.31
CA THR A 110 12.06 -7.95 -1.78
C THR A 110 12.93 -7.29 -2.85
N MET A 111 13.08 -5.96 -2.80
CA MET A 111 13.95 -5.24 -3.73
C MET A 111 15.41 -5.68 -3.57
N SER A 112 15.86 -5.90 -2.33
CA SER A 112 17.18 -6.44 -2.02
C SER A 112 17.42 -7.81 -2.66
N ALA A 113 16.43 -8.71 -2.65
CA ALA A 113 16.57 -10.02 -3.29
C ALA A 113 16.65 -9.90 -4.82
N LEU A 114 15.87 -8.98 -5.41
CA LEU A 114 15.93 -8.73 -6.86
C LEU A 114 17.31 -8.22 -7.29
N VAL A 115 17.94 -7.34 -6.51
CA VAL A 115 19.29 -6.80 -6.80
C VAL A 115 20.39 -7.83 -6.52
N GLN A 116 20.22 -8.73 -5.55
CA GLN A 116 21.21 -9.79 -5.32
C GLN A 116 21.34 -10.74 -6.52
N HIS A 117 20.26 -10.94 -7.27
CA HIS A 117 20.21 -11.85 -8.40
C HIS A 117 20.31 -11.17 -9.76
N ASN A 118 20.19 -9.84 -9.84
CA ASN A 118 20.12 -9.09 -11.10
C ASN A 118 20.84 -7.73 -11.00
N ASP A 119 21.07 -7.09 -12.15
CA ASP A 119 21.54 -5.70 -12.19
C ASP A 119 20.46 -4.74 -11.64
N ILE A 120 20.88 -3.61 -11.08
CA ILE A 120 20.01 -2.56 -10.54
C ILE A 120 19.07 -1.98 -11.62
N GLU A 121 19.48 -2.01 -12.89
CA GLU A 121 18.62 -1.59 -14.01
C GLU A 121 17.41 -2.51 -14.20
N VAL A 122 17.54 -3.81 -13.86
CA VAL A 122 16.39 -4.73 -13.85
C VAL A 122 15.41 -4.34 -12.76
N LEU A 123 15.90 -3.99 -11.55
CA LEU A 123 15.05 -3.49 -10.48
C LEU A 123 14.30 -2.22 -10.92
N LYS A 124 14.99 -1.25 -11.53
CA LYS A 124 14.36 -0.02 -12.02
C LYS A 124 13.23 -0.29 -13.01
N ASN A 125 13.45 -1.18 -13.98
CA ASN A 125 12.43 -1.55 -14.96
C ASN A 125 11.22 -2.21 -14.29
N VAL A 126 11.45 -3.12 -13.34
CA VAL A 126 10.36 -3.77 -12.58
C VAL A 126 9.58 -2.75 -11.74
N LEU A 127 10.28 -1.82 -11.08
CA LEU A 127 9.64 -0.75 -10.30
C LEU A 127 8.84 0.18 -11.20
N GLU A 128 9.37 0.54 -12.37
CA GLU A 128 8.69 1.39 -13.32
C GLU A 128 7.40 0.73 -13.83
N GLU A 129 7.46 -0.52 -14.26
CA GLU A 129 6.27 -1.26 -14.70
C GLU A 129 5.23 -1.39 -13.59
N TYR A 130 5.67 -1.80 -12.39
CA TYR A 130 4.79 -2.02 -11.24
C TYR A 130 4.13 -0.71 -10.77
N PHE A 131 4.93 0.31 -10.45
CA PHE A 131 4.39 1.54 -9.86
C PHE A 131 3.60 2.37 -10.87
N ASN A 132 3.93 2.34 -12.16
CA ASN A 132 3.10 3.00 -13.17
C ASN A 132 1.70 2.36 -13.23
N LYS A 133 1.60 1.02 -13.26
CA LYS A 133 0.32 0.31 -13.18
C LYS A 133 -0.39 0.57 -11.86
N PHE A 134 0.33 0.55 -10.74
CA PHE A 134 -0.23 0.84 -9.41
C PHE A 134 -0.84 2.24 -9.35
N ILE A 135 -0.11 3.26 -9.78
CA ILE A 135 -0.56 4.65 -9.76
C ILE A 135 -1.76 4.83 -10.71
N GLN A 136 -1.70 4.25 -11.91
CA GLN A 136 -2.74 4.39 -12.92
C GLN A 136 -4.06 3.71 -12.52
N TYR A 137 -4.01 2.49 -12.00
CA TYR A 137 -5.20 1.65 -11.81
C TYR A 137 -5.66 1.50 -10.37
N HIS A 138 -4.76 1.68 -9.40
CA HIS A 138 -5.02 1.31 -8.00
C HIS A 138 -5.00 2.50 -7.05
N LEU A 139 -4.10 3.48 -7.24
CA LEU A 139 -3.89 4.57 -6.28
C LEU A 139 -5.17 5.39 -6.04
N HIS A 140 -5.86 5.81 -7.10
CA HIS A 140 -7.10 6.59 -6.95
C HIS A 140 -8.15 5.81 -6.16
N ARG A 141 -8.36 4.54 -6.50
CA ARG A 141 -9.32 3.66 -5.83
C ARG A 141 -8.95 3.41 -4.37
N MET A 142 -7.66 3.23 -4.08
CA MET A 142 -7.18 3.13 -2.71
C MET A 142 -7.49 4.41 -1.93
N ILE A 143 -7.25 5.59 -2.49
CA ILE A 143 -7.53 6.86 -1.81
C ILE A 143 -9.02 7.07 -1.59
N THR A 144 -9.90 6.68 -2.53
CA THR A 144 -11.35 6.87 -2.39
C THR A 144 -11.98 5.86 -1.44
N ASP A 145 -11.53 4.61 -1.49
CA ASP A 145 -12.12 3.50 -0.74
C ASP A 145 -11.40 3.23 0.58
N ILE A 146 -10.38 4.03 0.93
CA ILE A 146 -9.64 3.84 2.17
C ILE A 146 -10.54 4.07 3.36
N THR A 147 -10.58 3.06 4.19
CA THR A 147 -11.34 3.03 5.43
C THR A 147 -10.38 2.81 6.60
N ILE A 148 -10.86 3.06 7.82
CA ILE A 148 -10.05 2.87 9.02
C ILE A 148 -9.55 1.42 9.11
N ASP A 149 -10.36 0.41 8.78
CA ASP A 149 -9.94 -1.01 8.72
C ASP A 149 -8.78 -1.24 7.75
N SER A 150 -8.73 -0.50 6.63
CA SER A 150 -7.65 -0.62 5.65
C SER A 150 -6.30 -0.19 6.26
N SER A 151 -6.30 0.79 7.17
CA SER A 151 -5.09 1.23 7.87
C SER A 151 -4.54 0.23 8.90
N TYR A 152 -5.39 -0.70 9.36
CA TYR A 152 -5.01 -1.78 10.25
C TYR A 152 -4.84 -3.12 9.52
N PHE A 153 -4.92 -3.13 8.18
CA PHE A 153 -4.94 -4.35 7.37
C PHE A 153 -5.99 -5.36 7.89
N GLY A 154 -7.17 -4.84 8.25
CA GLY A 154 -8.23 -5.62 8.88
C GLY A 154 -8.75 -6.75 8.00
N VAL A 155 -9.00 -7.89 8.64
CA VAL A 155 -9.61 -9.07 8.01
C VAL A 155 -11.01 -9.24 8.56
N GLN A 156 -12.00 -9.38 7.68
CA GLN A 156 -13.37 -9.65 8.10
C GLN A 156 -13.59 -11.16 8.19
N PHE A 157 -13.88 -11.65 9.40
CA PHE A 157 -14.17 -13.06 9.62
C PHE A 157 -15.66 -13.37 9.42
N PHE A 158 -15.97 -14.49 8.76
CA PHE A 158 -17.33 -15.00 8.66
C PHE A 158 -17.59 -15.92 9.88
N PRO A 159 -18.59 -15.61 10.73
CA PRO A 159 -18.89 -16.44 11.88
C PRO A 159 -19.47 -17.79 11.42
N VAL A 160 -18.89 -18.87 11.90
CA VAL A 160 -19.37 -20.24 11.68
C VAL A 160 -19.51 -20.95 13.02
N ASP A 161 -20.49 -21.85 13.11
CA ASP A 161 -20.61 -22.71 14.28
C ASP A 161 -19.41 -23.68 14.37
N LYS A 162 -19.17 -24.17 15.59
CA LYS A 162 -18.03 -25.03 15.89
C LYS A 162 -18.00 -26.32 15.05
N LEU A 163 -19.16 -26.91 14.77
CA LEU A 163 -19.25 -28.16 14.02
C LEU A 163 -18.89 -27.92 12.55
N LEU A 164 -19.43 -26.86 11.95
CA LEU A 164 -19.12 -26.46 10.58
C LEU A 164 -17.63 -26.08 10.43
N TYR A 165 -17.07 -25.35 11.38
CA TYR A 165 -15.65 -24.99 11.37
C TYR A 165 -14.75 -26.25 11.36
N ILE A 166 -15.02 -27.23 12.23
CA ILE A 166 -14.27 -28.49 12.27
C ILE A 166 -14.42 -29.27 10.95
N LYS A 167 -15.62 -29.27 10.35
CA LYS A 167 -15.84 -29.90 9.04
C LYS A 167 -15.01 -29.23 7.95
N ILE A 168 -14.98 -27.90 7.90
CA ILE A 168 -14.17 -27.13 6.94
C ILE A 168 -12.70 -27.47 7.14
N GLN A 169 -12.18 -27.40 8.36
CA GLN A 169 -10.78 -27.79 8.66
C GLN A 169 -10.47 -29.23 8.25
N SER A 170 -11.40 -30.16 8.48
CA SER A 170 -11.22 -31.58 8.10
C SER A 170 -11.18 -31.78 6.59
N ILE A 171 -11.90 -30.96 5.82
CA ILE A 171 -11.83 -30.97 4.35
C ILE A 171 -10.51 -30.37 3.88
N LEU A 172 -10.14 -29.19 4.39
CA LEU A 172 -8.91 -28.50 4.03
C LEU A 172 -7.67 -29.34 4.34
N ARG A 173 -7.62 -29.96 5.51
CA ARG A 173 -6.51 -30.84 5.89
C ARG A 173 -6.41 -32.06 4.98
N ARG A 174 -7.53 -32.66 4.57
CA ARG A 174 -7.52 -33.76 3.58
C ARG A 174 -7.02 -33.29 2.23
N PHE A 175 -7.34 -32.04 1.85
CA PHE A 175 -6.87 -31.42 0.62
C PHE A 175 -5.36 -31.18 0.66
N GLU A 176 -4.85 -30.58 1.73
CA GLU A 176 -3.40 -30.36 1.97
C GLU A 176 -2.62 -31.68 1.99
N LEU A 177 -3.13 -32.72 2.65
CA LEU A 177 -2.50 -34.04 2.66
C LEU A 177 -2.52 -34.73 1.27
N ARG A 178 -3.51 -34.41 0.43
CA ARG A 178 -3.65 -35.02 -0.90
C ARG A 178 -2.74 -34.37 -1.94
N PHE A 179 -2.44 -33.08 -1.78
CA PHE A 179 -1.66 -32.28 -2.71
C PHE A 179 -0.42 -31.72 -2.03
N THR A 180 0.70 -32.42 -2.15
CA THR A 180 1.99 -32.05 -1.53
C THR A 180 2.58 -30.72 -2.03
N SER A 181 2.06 -30.19 -3.14
CA SER A 181 2.42 -28.87 -3.66
C SER A 181 1.72 -27.72 -2.94
N LEU A 182 0.64 -27.99 -2.21
CA LEU A 182 -0.06 -26.98 -1.41
C LEU A 182 0.68 -26.80 -0.10
N LYS A 183 1.17 -25.58 0.13
CA LYS A 183 1.80 -25.22 1.40
C LYS A 183 0.76 -24.77 2.41
N GLU A 184 -0.12 -23.86 1.98
CA GLU A 184 -1.05 -23.15 2.85
C GLU A 184 -2.39 -22.91 2.15
N THR A 185 -3.47 -22.80 2.94
CA THR A 185 -4.83 -22.63 2.42
C THR A 185 -5.52 -21.43 3.04
N LEU A 186 -6.27 -20.67 2.22
CA LEU A 186 -7.25 -19.69 2.68
C LEU A 186 -8.63 -20.13 2.23
N PHE A 187 -9.58 -20.11 3.16
CA PHE A 187 -10.98 -20.42 2.89
C PHE A 187 -11.85 -19.20 3.19
N LEU A 188 -12.53 -18.70 2.15
CA LEU A 188 -13.39 -17.53 2.23
C LEU A 188 -14.81 -17.88 1.81
N TYR A 189 -15.78 -17.22 2.43
CA TYR A 189 -17.18 -17.25 2.02
C TYR A 189 -17.71 -15.82 1.98
N ARG A 190 -18.35 -15.45 0.85
CA ARG A 190 -18.87 -14.08 0.62
C ARG A 190 -17.84 -12.99 0.95
N THR A 191 -16.61 -13.16 0.48
CA THR A 191 -15.47 -12.23 0.71
C THR A 191 -15.05 -12.09 2.17
N GLN A 192 -15.54 -12.93 3.07
CA GLN A 192 -15.15 -12.97 4.48
C GLN A 192 -14.35 -14.23 4.75
N LEU A 193 -13.33 -14.13 5.60
CA LEU A 193 -12.42 -15.21 5.94
C LEU A 193 -13.06 -16.18 6.94
N ILE A 194 -12.99 -17.48 6.67
CA ILE A 194 -13.35 -18.51 7.66
C ILE A 194 -12.09 -19.19 8.20
N TRP A 195 -11.12 -19.48 7.33
CA TRP A 195 -9.88 -20.16 7.70
C TRP A 195 -8.69 -19.57 6.95
N SER A 196 -7.55 -19.49 7.63
CA SER A 196 -6.25 -19.21 7.03
C SER A 196 -5.21 -20.13 7.67
N GLY A 197 -4.43 -20.83 6.85
CA GLY A 197 -3.19 -21.49 7.27
C GLY A 197 -2.00 -20.53 7.40
N LEU A 198 -2.09 -19.35 6.77
CA LEU A 198 -1.05 -18.32 6.83
C LEU A 198 -1.00 -17.62 8.18
N ASN A 199 0.13 -16.98 8.47
CA ASN A 199 0.21 -16.09 9.62
C ASN A 199 -0.73 -14.87 9.42
N GLN A 200 -0.99 -14.15 10.50
CA GLN A 200 -1.94 -13.03 10.48
C GLN A 200 -1.54 -11.94 9.48
N ASP A 201 -0.26 -11.59 9.42
CA ASP A 201 0.25 -10.53 8.55
C ASP A 201 0.10 -10.88 7.07
N GLU A 202 0.47 -12.10 6.68
CA GLU A 202 0.32 -12.63 5.32
C GLU A 202 -1.14 -12.74 4.93
N THR A 203 -1.98 -13.26 5.84
CA THR A 203 -3.43 -13.33 5.66
C THR A 203 -4.00 -11.95 5.34
N SER A 204 -3.63 -10.95 6.13
CA SER A 204 -4.05 -9.56 5.96
C SER A 204 -3.63 -8.96 4.61
N ILE A 205 -2.40 -9.21 4.15
CA ILE A 205 -1.94 -8.75 2.82
C ILE A 205 -2.79 -9.36 1.72
N ILE A 206 -2.89 -10.69 1.72
CA ILE A 206 -3.56 -11.44 0.65
C ILE A 206 -5.05 -11.11 0.63
N TYR A 207 -5.69 -11.02 1.80
CA TYR A 207 -7.07 -10.60 1.93
C TYR A 207 -7.29 -9.19 1.36
N SER A 208 -6.43 -8.23 1.72
CA SER A 208 -6.47 -6.88 1.18
C SER A 208 -6.24 -6.84 -0.33
N PHE A 209 -5.28 -7.62 -0.83
CA PHE A 209 -4.97 -7.74 -2.25
C PHE A 209 -6.19 -8.22 -3.05
N PHE A 210 -6.86 -9.28 -2.58
CA PHE A 210 -8.08 -9.78 -3.22
C PHE A 210 -9.23 -8.76 -3.19
N ARG A 211 -9.36 -7.99 -2.10
CA ARG A 211 -10.35 -6.92 -1.99
C ARG A 211 -10.16 -5.87 -3.07
N LEU A 212 -8.92 -5.42 -3.27
CA LEU A 212 -8.61 -4.37 -4.22
C LEU A 212 -8.78 -4.83 -5.68
N HIS A 213 -8.29 -6.02 -6.00
CA HIS A 213 -8.19 -6.49 -7.39
C HIS A 213 -9.46 -7.20 -7.87
N TYR A 214 -10.16 -7.94 -7.00
CA TYR A 214 -11.22 -8.87 -7.44
C TYR A 214 -12.59 -8.57 -6.83
N TRP A 215 -12.69 -8.29 -5.53
CA TRP A 215 -14.02 -8.20 -4.88
C TRP A 215 -14.82 -6.96 -5.24
N SER A 216 -14.16 -5.87 -5.60
CA SER A 216 -14.82 -4.70 -6.18
C SER A 216 -15.64 -5.01 -7.45
N GLN A 217 -15.21 -5.99 -8.25
CA GLN A 217 -15.91 -6.44 -9.46
C GLN A 217 -17.04 -7.42 -9.16
N ILE A 218 -17.03 -8.07 -7.99
CA ILE A 218 -18.07 -9.03 -7.60
C ILE A 218 -19.32 -8.32 -7.08
N LYS A 219 -19.18 -7.13 -6.47
CA LYS A 219 -20.33 -6.31 -6.05
C LYS A 219 -21.20 -5.82 -7.22
N THR A 220 -20.69 -5.87 -8.45
CA THR A 220 -21.43 -5.49 -9.67
C THR A 220 -22.14 -6.66 -10.35
N LEU A 221 -21.97 -7.90 -9.86
CA LEU A 221 -22.79 -9.01 -10.34
C LEU A 221 -24.19 -8.87 -9.72
N PRO A 222 -25.27 -8.81 -10.52
CA PRO A 222 -26.62 -8.74 -9.98
C PRO A 222 -26.84 -9.95 -9.08
N ASN A 223 -27.48 -9.71 -7.92
CA ASN A 223 -27.96 -10.76 -7.04
C ASN A 223 -28.92 -11.67 -7.83
N THR A 224 -28.40 -12.70 -8.50
CA THR A 224 -29.20 -13.84 -8.93
C THR A 224 -29.42 -14.71 -7.70
N SER A 225 -30.22 -14.19 -6.78
CA SER A 225 -30.94 -15.00 -5.81
C SER A 225 -32.11 -15.64 -6.52
N THR A 226 -31.83 -16.77 -7.16
CA THR A 226 -32.81 -17.81 -7.50
C THR A 226 -32.06 -19.14 -7.49
N ILE A 227 -32.22 -19.89 -6.39
CA ILE A 227 -32.75 -21.26 -6.29
C ILE A 227 -32.85 -21.58 -4.79
#